data_AF-A0A7C4R5V2-F1
#
_entry.id   AF-A0A7C4R5V2-F1
#
_cell.length_a   1.000
_cell.length_b   1.000
_cell.length_c   1.000
_cell.angle_alpha   90.00
_cell.angle_beta   90.00
_cell.angle_gamma   90.00
#
_symmetry.space_group_name_H-M   'P 1'
#
loop_
_entity.id
_entity.type
_entity.pdbx_description
1 polymer ?
#
loop_
_entity_poly.entity_id
_entity_poly.type
_entity_poly.pdbx_seq_one_letter_code
_entity_poly.pdbx_strand_id
1 'polypeptide(L)'
;MVVGVGRVTLRLHACHSLKDKRRVVKAVIARMRNHFNASVAEVDDNDLTQRAAVGFSLVGNDRSLINSKIDKLFNFVEELGLAEVIDSEMEILTL
;
A
#
# COMPACT_ATOMS: atom_id res chain seq x y z
N MET A 1 7.28 21.61 3.73
CA MET A 1 6.89 20.49 2.84
C MET A 1 6.30 19.39 3.72
N VAL A 2 5.32 18.63 3.25
CA VAL A 2 4.74 17.52 4.04
C VAL A 2 4.95 16.22 3.30
N VAL A 3 5.40 15.19 4.03
CA VAL A 3 5.62 13.84 3.52
C VAL A 3 4.73 12.89 4.30
N GLY A 4 3.85 12.18 3.60
CA GLY A 4 3.11 11.06 4.14
C GLY A 4 3.80 9.76 3.78
N VAL A 5 4.03 8.89 4.76
CA VAL A 5 4.54 7.53 4.54
C VAL A 5 3.62 6.54 5.25
N GLY A 6 3.57 5.32 4.74
CA GLY A 6 2.80 4.28 5.40
C GLY A 6 3.08 2.91 4.86
N ARG A 7 2.52 1.92 5.55
CA ARG A 7 2.62 0.50 5.23
C ARG A 7 1.24 -0.12 5.36
N VAL A 8 0.88 -0.96 4.41
CA VAL A 8 -0.30 -1.82 4.45
C VAL A 8 0.16 -3.27 4.46
N THR A 9 -0.27 -4.04 5.44
CA THR A 9 -0.07 -5.48 5.45
C THR A 9 -1.29 -6.16 4.84
N LEU A 10 -1.05 -7.00 3.85
CA LEU A 10 -2.05 -7.71 3.08
C LEU A 10 -1.99 -9.21 3.36
N ARG A 11 -3.15 -9.81 3.60
CA ARG A 11 -3.38 -11.25 3.55
C ARG A 11 -3.79 -11.64 2.14
N LEU A 12 -3.02 -12.55 1.54
CA LEU A 12 -3.23 -13.03 0.17
C LEU A 12 -3.95 -14.38 0.21
N HIS A 13 -5.18 -14.41 -0.29
CA HIS A 13 -5.93 -15.65 -0.43
C HIS A 13 -5.44 -16.46 -1.63
N ALA A 14 -5.48 -17.80 -1.52
CA ALA A 14 -5.18 -18.73 -2.61
C ALA A 14 -3.80 -18.56 -3.28
N CYS A 15 -2.82 -17.97 -2.60
CA CYS A 15 -1.43 -17.92 -3.08
C CYS A 15 -0.66 -19.15 -2.58
N HIS A 16 -0.27 -20.04 -3.50
CA HIS A 16 0.44 -21.29 -3.20
C HIS A 16 1.93 -21.23 -3.56
N SER A 17 2.38 -20.15 -4.19
CA SER A 17 3.78 -19.94 -4.57
C SER A 17 4.17 -18.47 -4.49
N LEU A 18 5.48 -18.21 -4.40
CA LEU A 18 6.01 -16.84 -4.48
C LEU A 18 5.70 -16.17 -5.83
N LYS A 19 5.52 -16.96 -6.89
CA LYS A 19 5.12 -16.44 -8.21
C LYS A 19 3.69 -15.91 -8.19
N ASP A 20 2.76 -16.62 -7.55
CA ASP A 20 1.37 -16.20 -7.43
C ASP A 20 1.26 -14.93 -6.61
N LYS A 21 1.94 -14.89 -5.46
CA LYS A 21 2.08 -13.68 -4.64
C LYS A 21 2.56 -12.50 -5.46
N ARG A 22 3.68 -12.65 -6.18
CA ARG A 22 4.25 -11.57 -7.02
C ARG A 22 3.26 -11.05 -8.04
N ARG A 23 2.37 -11.90 -8.59
CA ARG A 23 1.33 -11.48 -9.51
C ARG A 23 0.30 -10.57 -8.83
N VAL A 24 -0.21 -10.97 -7.66
CA VAL A 24 -1.21 -10.19 -6.90
C VAL A 24 -0.62 -8.88 -6.39
N VAL A 25 0.55 -8.94 -5.74
CA VAL A 25 1.22 -7.76 -5.18
C VAL A 25 1.58 -6.75 -6.27
N LYS A 26 2.08 -7.19 -7.43
CA LYS A 26 2.32 -6.29 -8.56
C LYS A 26 1.04 -5.61 -9.05
N ALA A 27 -0.08 -6.32 -9.09
CA ALA A 27 -1.36 -5.74 -9.47
C ALA A 27 -1.79 -4.66 -8.47
N VAL A 28 -1.71 -4.92 -7.16
CA VAL A 28 -2.01 -3.93 -6.11
C VAL A 28 -1.13 -2.70 -6.24
N ILE A 29 0.21 -2.88 -6.30
CA ILE A 29 1.17 -1.78 -6.44
C ILE A 29 0.88 -0.95 -7.70
N ALA A 30 0.62 -1.60 -8.85
CA ALA A 30 0.32 -0.91 -10.09
C ALA A 30 -0.98 -0.09 -10.00
N ARG A 31 -2.04 -0.65 -9.39
CA ARG A 31 -3.32 0.06 -9.19
C ARG A 31 -3.13 1.28 -8.30
N MET A 32 -2.41 1.14 -7.19
CA MET A 32 -2.12 2.26 -6.28
C MET A 32 -1.32 3.37 -6.97
N ARG A 33 -0.23 3.03 -7.67
CA ARG A 33 0.60 4.01 -8.41
C ARG A 33 -0.18 4.71 -9.54
N ASN A 34 -1.11 4.02 -10.18
CA ASN A 34 -1.89 4.60 -11.28
C ASN A 34 -3.02 5.52 -10.78
N HIS A 35 -3.55 5.25 -9.58
CA HIS A 35 -4.66 6.04 -9.01
C HIS A 35 -4.17 7.21 -8.15
N PHE A 36 -3.00 7.07 -7.50
CA PHE A 36 -2.42 8.08 -6.62
C PHE A 36 -1.05 8.49 -7.11
N ASN A 37 -0.73 9.78 -6.98
CA ASN A 37 0.64 10.28 -7.16
C ASN A 37 1.52 9.88 -5.95
N ALA A 38 1.80 8.59 -5.84
CA ALA A 38 2.50 7.98 -4.72
C ALA A 38 3.65 7.08 -5.22
N SER A 39 4.75 7.07 -4.49
CA SER A 39 5.70 5.95 -4.57
C SER A 39 5.13 4.78 -3.80
N VAL A 40 5.18 3.56 -4.35
CA VAL A 40 4.60 2.36 -3.72
C VAL A 40 5.50 1.17 -4.00
N ALA A 41 5.82 0.32 -3.02
CA ALA A 41 6.64 -0.87 -3.20
C ALA A 41 6.25 -1.98 -2.22
N GLU A 42 6.58 -3.23 -2.54
CA GLU A 42 6.62 -4.29 -1.52
C GLU A 42 7.88 -4.08 -0.69
N VAL A 43 7.75 -4.01 0.64
CA VAL A 43 8.83 -3.60 1.55
C VAL A 43 9.20 -4.64 2.59
N ASP A 44 8.37 -5.67 2.79
CA ASP A 44 8.61 -6.74 3.77
C ASP A 44 7.78 -7.99 3.43
N ASP A 45 7.93 -9.05 4.23
CA ASP A 45 7.25 -10.34 4.12
C ASP A 45 7.52 -11.08 2.80
N ASN A 46 8.59 -10.76 2.06
CA ASN A 46 8.81 -11.22 0.68
C ASN A 46 8.77 -12.74 0.51
N ASP A 47 9.24 -13.50 1.51
CA ASP A 47 9.31 -14.96 1.49
C ASP A 47 8.01 -15.65 1.97
N LEU A 48 7.02 -14.90 2.44
CA LEU A 48 5.71 -15.41 2.84
C LEU A 48 4.76 -15.39 1.65
N THR A 49 4.22 -16.55 1.24
CA THR A 49 3.32 -16.64 0.08
C THR A 49 1.93 -16.04 0.32
N GLN A 50 1.46 -16.06 1.57
CA GLN A 50 0.10 -15.62 1.95
C GLN A 50 0.08 -14.23 2.63
N ARG A 51 1.21 -13.53 2.66
CA ARG A 51 1.35 -12.23 3.31
C ARG A 51 2.24 -11.31 2.48
N ALA A 52 1.91 -10.03 2.44
CA ALA A 52 2.75 -9.01 1.79
C ALA A 52 2.67 -7.70 2.57
N ALA A 53 3.79 -7.02 2.75
CA ALA A 53 3.82 -5.66 3.24
C ALA A 53 4.09 -4.70 2.09
N VAL A 54 3.14 -3.78 1.85
CA VAL A 54 3.24 -2.77 0.80
C VAL A 54 3.44 -1.41 1.46
N GLY A 55 4.60 -0.80 1.24
CA GLY A 55 4.92 0.56 1.67
C GLY A 55 4.54 1.58 0.61
N PHE A 56 4.18 2.78 1.03
CA PHE A 56 3.95 3.91 0.14
C PHE A 56 4.48 5.23 0.71
N SER A 57 4.71 6.20 -0.17
CA SER A 57 5.00 7.58 0.21
C SER A 57 4.37 8.61 -0.74
N LEU A 58 3.99 9.75 -0.19
CA LEU A 58 3.32 10.87 -0.84
C LEU A 58 3.98 12.16 -0.36
N VAL A 59 4.10 13.16 -1.25
CA VAL A 59 4.62 14.48 -0.89
C VAL A 59 3.61 15.55 -1.30
N GLY A 60 3.47 16.59 -0.48
CA GLY A 60 2.58 17.70 -0.73
C GLY A 60 2.94 18.96 0.05
N ASN A 61 2.13 20.00 -0.13
CA ASN A 61 2.26 21.29 0.55
C ASN A 61 1.25 21.46 1.70
N ASP A 62 0.25 20.59 1.81
CA ASP A 62 -0.82 20.67 2.81
C ASP A 62 -0.98 19.34 3.55
N ARG A 63 -0.99 19.39 4.89
CA ARG A 63 -1.06 18.21 5.75
C ARG A 63 -2.41 17.52 5.68
N SER A 64 -3.50 18.28 5.68
CA SER A 64 -4.86 17.76 5.65
C SER A 64 -5.16 17.04 4.33
N LEU A 65 -4.65 17.58 3.22
CA LEU A 65 -4.74 16.98 1.90
C LEU A 65 -3.94 15.67 1.83
N ILE A 66 -2.74 15.61 2.40
CA ILE A 66 -1.96 14.36 2.48
C ILE A 66 -2.68 13.32 3.32
N ASN A 67 -3.18 13.68 4.50
CA ASN A 67 -3.95 12.75 5.35
C ASN A 67 -5.16 12.20 4.60
N SER A 68 -5.98 13.07 3.99
CA SER A 68 -7.15 12.65 3.22
C SER A 68 -6.80 11.74 2.03
N LYS A 69 -5.65 11.96 1.38
CA LYS A 69 -5.18 11.09 0.31
C LYS A 69 -4.74 9.71 0.83
N ILE A 70 -4.11 9.65 2.00
CA ILE A 70 -3.74 8.38 2.65
C ILE A 70 -5.00 7.60 3.02
N ASP A 71 -5.99 8.25 3.64
CA ASP A 71 -7.26 7.61 3.99
C ASP A 71 -7.95 7.01 2.75
N LYS A 72 -7.99 7.77 1.65
CA LYS A 72 -8.53 7.27 0.36
C LYS A 72 -7.71 6.13 -0.22
N LEU A 73 -6.39 6.13 -0.02
CA LEU A 73 -5.51 5.05 -0.47
C LEU A 73 -5.79 3.75 0.28
N PHE A 74 -5.99 3.81 1.61
CA PHE A 74 -6.37 2.62 2.38
C PHE A 74 -7.72 2.05 1.93
N ASN A 75 -8.74 2.92 1.83
CA ASN A 75 -10.07 2.50 1.36
C ASN A 75 -10.00 1.90 -0.06
N PHE A 76 -9.22 2.52 -0.96
CA PHE A 76 -9.04 2.00 -2.31
C PHE A 76 -8.40 0.61 -2.33
N VAL A 77 -7.41 0.36 -1.47
CA VAL A 77 -6.76 -0.97 -1.40
C VAL A 77 -7.74 -2.04 -0.90
N GLU A 78 -8.60 -1.72 0.05
CA GLU A 78 -9.68 -2.61 0.50
C GLU A 78 -10.70 -2.88 -0.62
N GLU A 79 -11.14 -1.82 -1.31
CA GLU A 79 -12.11 -1.90 -2.42
C GLU A 79 -11.61 -2.69 -3.62
N LEU A 80 -10.29 -2.79 -3.84
CA LEU A 80 -9.72 -3.60 -4.92
C LEU A 80 -10.11 -5.08 -4.80
N GLY A 81 -10.36 -5.59 -3.59
CA GLY A 81 -10.73 -6.99 -3.34
C GLY A 81 -9.69 -8.02 -3.80
N LEU A 82 -8.46 -7.58 -4.10
CA LEU A 82 -7.36 -8.45 -4.55
C LEU A 82 -6.66 -9.16 -3.39
N ALA A 83 -6.71 -8.55 -2.21
CA ALA A 83 -6.12 -9.02 -0.97
C ALA A 83 -6.87 -8.37 0.19
N GLU A 84 -6.82 -8.99 1.36
CA GLU A 84 -7.42 -8.44 2.56
C GLU A 84 -6.40 -7.61 3.33
N VAL A 85 -6.78 -6.39 3.70
CA VAL A 85 -5.97 -5.55 4.60
C VAL A 85 -6.10 -6.09 6.02
N ILE A 86 -4.97 -6.48 6.62
CA ILE A 86 -4.95 -7.02 7.99
C ILE A 86 -4.28 -6.09 9.00
N ASP A 87 -3.51 -5.12 8.53
CA ASP A 87 -2.85 -4.13 9.36
C ASP A 87 -2.46 -2.91 8.50
N SER A 88 -2.42 -1.73 9.11
CA SER A 88 -2.02 -0.49 8.45
C SER A 88 -1.38 0.48 9.42
N GLU A 89 -0.30 1.11 8.96
CA GLU A 89 0.43 2.13 9.71
C GLU A 89 0.70 3.32 8.79
N MET A 90 0.63 4.53 9.34
CA MET A 90 1.01 5.74 8.61
C MET A 90 1.64 6.78 9.53
N GLU A 91 2.47 7.61 8.93
CA GLU A 91 3.06 8.77 9.57
C GLU A 91 3.08 9.95 8.61
N ILE A 92 2.89 11.16 9.16
CA ILE A 92 2.97 12.40 8.38
C ILE A 92 4.02 13.32 9.01
N LEU A 93 5.09 13.52 8.25
CA LEU A 93 6.24 14.34 8.60
C LEU A 93 6.09 15.74 8.00
N THR A 94 6.28 16.77 8.81
CA THR A 94 6.35 18.17 8.35
C THR A 94 7.81 18.61 8.37
N LEU A 95 8.32 19.00 7.20
CA LEU A 95 9.68 19.49 6.97
C LEU A 95 9.69 21.01 6.73
#